data_AF-A0AAV0BB61-F1
#
_entry.id   AF-A0AAV0BB61-F1
#
_cell.length_a   1.000
_cell.length_b   1.000
_cell.length_c   1.000
_cell.angle_alpha   90.00
_cell.angle_beta   90.00
_cell.angle_gamma   90.00
#
_symmetry.space_group_name_H-M   'P 1'
#
loop_
_entity.id
_entity.type
_entity.pdbx_description
1 polymer ?
#
loop_
_entity_poly.entity_id
_entity_poly.type
_entity_poly.pdbx_seq_one_letter_code
_entity_poly.pdbx_strand_id
1 'polypeptide(L)'
;MCTLKKINIGEFVSARNVISGLSVQHHCASAKCLIKKSLPRRLERQATDMMPKEVHHNVNFNCYVINAASLRAQDKHHAPARITTPPIQPLKALNAVHDGLSKWK
;
A
#
# COMPACT_ATOMS: atom_id res chain seq x y z
N MET A 1 -1.21 26.78 -20.94
CA MET A 1 -0.95 25.34 -21.14
C MET A 1 0.17 24.94 -20.19
N CYS A 2 -0.12 24.17 -19.15
CA CYS A 2 0.86 23.79 -18.13
C CYS A 2 1.23 22.32 -18.30
N THR A 3 2.50 22.06 -18.61
CA THR A 3 3.01 20.72 -18.92
C THR A 3 3.82 20.21 -17.73
N LEU A 4 3.43 19.07 -17.15
CA LEU A 4 4.15 18.46 -16.03
C LEU A 4 5.46 17.82 -16.54
N LYS A 5 6.60 18.24 -15.96
CA LYS A 5 7.92 17.63 -16.19
C LYS A 5 8.30 16.72 -15.02
N LYS A 6 8.89 15.57 -15.34
CA LYS A 6 9.45 14.60 -14.40
C LYS A 6 10.69 15.21 -13.71
N ILE A 7 10.65 15.35 -12.39
CA ILE A 7 11.81 15.75 -11.58
C ILE A 7 12.41 14.46 -11.01
N ASN A 8 13.66 14.18 -11.34
CA ASN A 8 14.45 13.08 -10.78
C ASN A 8 15.66 13.68 -10.05
N ILE A 9 15.41 14.24 -8.87
CA ILE A 9 16.40 14.54 -7.83
C ILE A 9 15.66 14.32 -6.51
N GLY A 10 16.09 13.35 -5.71
CA GLY A 10 15.48 13.11 -4.40
C GLY A 10 15.71 14.32 -3.50
N GLU A 11 14.65 15.05 -3.21
CA GLU A 11 14.70 16.11 -2.21
C GLU A 11 14.95 15.48 -0.84
N PHE A 12 15.99 15.94 -0.14
CA PHE A 12 16.24 15.54 1.23
C PHE A 12 15.20 16.21 2.13
N VAL A 13 14.16 15.46 2.47
CA VAL A 13 13.16 15.88 3.45
C VAL A 13 13.67 15.49 4.84
N SER A 14 13.84 16.47 5.72
CA SER A 14 14.10 16.20 7.13
C SER A 14 12.98 15.32 7.70
N ALA A 15 13.34 14.26 8.42
CA ALA A 15 12.36 13.38 9.06
C ALA A 15 11.40 14.15 10.01
N ARG A 16 11.85 15.31 10.54
CA ARG A 16 11.02 16.20 11.37
C ARG A 16 9.85 16.82 10.60
N ASN A 17 9.95 16.90 9.27
CA ASN A 17 8.91 17.45 8.39
C ASN A 17 7.95 16.38 7.88
N VAL A 18 8.15 15.09 8.23
CA VAL A 18 7.28 13.99 7.82
C VAL A 18 6.11 13.88 8.80
N ILE A 19 4.90 14.19 8.32
CA ILE A 19 3.66 14.15 9.14
C ILE A 19 3.25 12.70 9.43
N SER A 20 3.28 11.82 8.42
CA SER A 20 2.94 10.41 8.57
C SER A 20 3.43 9.60 7.37
N GLY A 21 3.70 8.31 7.59
CA GLY A 21 3.79 7.32 6.53
C GLY A 21 2.42 6.72 6.22
N LEU A 22 2.13 6.54 4.94
CA LEU A 22 0.94 5.81 4.48
C LEU A 22 1.37 4.46 3.90
N SER A 23 0.68 3.41 4.31
CA SER A 23 0.82 2.07 3.74
C SER A 23 -0.01 1.98 2.48
N VAL A 24 0.67 1.87 1.34
CA VAL A 24 0.05 1.77 0.02
C VAL A 24 0.65 0.60 -0.74
N GLN A 25 -0.17 -0.02 -1.59
CA GLN A 25 0.24 -1.04 -2.53
C GLN A 25 -0.05 -0.55 -3.94
N HIS A 26 0.80 -0.92 -4.89
CA HIS A 26 0.61 -0.53 -6.28
C HIS A 26 -0.57 -1.30 -6.90
N HIS A 27 -1.52 -0.60 -7.52
CA HIS A 27 -2.65 -1.25 -8.19
C HIS A 27 -2.25 -1.67 -9.60
N CYS A 28 -1.57 -2.81 -9.70
CA CYS A 28 -0.94 -3.29 -10.93
C CYS A 28 -1.90 -3.43 -12.12
N ALA A 29 -3.15 -3.83 -11.86
CA ALA A 29 -4.18 -3.97 -12.89
C ALA A 29 -4.56 -2.62 -13.52
N SER A 30 -4.94 -1.62 -12.74
CA SER A 30 -5.25 -0.27 -13.27
C SER A 30 -4.04 0.41 -13.88
N ALA A 31 -2.85 0.20 -13.32
CA ALA A 31 -1.61 0.72 -13.89
C ALA A 31 -1.18 0.01 -15.18
N LYS A 32 -1.88 -1.07 -15.58
CA LYS A 32 -1.53 -1.93 -16.73
C LYS A 32 -0.07 -2.40 -16.67
N CYS A 33 0.35 -2.86 -15.49
CA CYS A 33 1.69 -3.44 -15.32
C CYS A 33 1.85 -4.67 -16.21
N LEU A 34 3.06 -4.87 -16.73
CA LEU A 34 3.35 -5.99 -17.59
C LEU A 34 3.98 -7.11 -16.78
N ILE A 35 3.67 -8.35 -17.15
CA ILE A 35 4.39 -9.52 -16.65
C ILE A 35 5.43 -9.88 -17.70
N LYS A 36 6.71 -9.82 -17.33
CA LYS A 36 7.82 -10.21 -18.22
C LYS A 36 8.63 -11.33 -17.57
N LYS A 37 9.37 -12.09 -18.37
CA LYS A 37 10.36 -13.03 -17.83
C LYS A 37 11.47 -12.22 -17.16
N SER A 38 11.82 -12.55 -15.93
CA SER A 38 12.94 -11.95 -15.22
C SER A 38 14.27 -12.46 -15.77
N LEU A 39 15.37 -11.90 -15.27
CA LEU A 39 16.69 -12.52 -15.34
C LEU A 39 16.77 -13.78 -14.45
N PRO A 40 17.74 -14.68 -14.68
CA PRO A 40 17.93 -15.85 -13.82
C PRO A 40 18.23 -15.34 -12.41
N ARG A 41 17.42 -15.75 -11.45
CA ARG A 41 17.57 -15.33 -10.05
C ARG A 41 17.44 -16.53 -9.15
N ARG A 42 18.05 -16.42 -7.98
CA ARG A 42 17.88 -17.42 -6.93
C ARG A 42 16.43 -17.38 -6.45
N LEU A 43 15.69 -18.48 -6.62
CA LEU A 43 14.40 -18.71 -5.98
C LEU A 43 14.68 -19.39 -4.64
N GLU A 44 14.13 -18.87 -3.55
CA GLU A 44 14.25 -19.47 -2.20
C GLU A 44 15.71 -19.76 -1.76
N ARG A 45 16.64 -18.90 -2.20
CA ARG A 45 18.10 -19.02 -1.98
C ARG A 45 18.79 -20.14 -2.78
N GLN A 46 18.08 -20.93 -3.58
CA GLN A 46 18.67 -21.87 -4.52
C GLN A 46 18.95 -21.22 -5.87
N ALA A 47 20.11 -21.51 -6.47
CA ALA A 47 20.38 -21.12 -7.85
C ALA A 47 19.44 -21.91 -8.77
N THR A 48 18.71 -21.20 -9.62
CA THR A 48 17.83 -21.83 -10.61
C THR A 48 18.08 -21.18 -11.95
N ASP A 49 18.10 -21.99 -13.01
CA ASP A 49 18.11 -21.50 -14.40
C ASP A 49 16.70 -21.09 -14.87
N MET A 50 15.71 -21.19 -13.98
CA MET A 50 14.37 -20.72 -14.27
C MET A 50 14.33 -19.19 -14.29
N MET A 51 13.67 -18.67 -15.33
CA MET A 51 13.38 -17.25 -15.51
C MET A 51 11.95 -16.99 -15.00
N PRO A 52 11.74 -16.74 -13.69
CA PRO A 52 10.40 -16.53 -13.18
C PRO A 52 9.75 -15.32 -13.86
N LYS A 53 8.42 -15.38 -13.98
CA LYS A 53 7.64 -14.23 -14.41
C LYS A 53 7.66 -13.19 -13.30
N GLU A 54 8.05 -11.96 -13.61
CA GLU A 54 8.05 -10.84 -12.67
C GLU A 54 7.15 -9.70 -13.18
N VAL A 55 6.59 -8.94 -12.24
CA VAL A 55 5.76 -7.77 -12.55
C VAL A 55 6.67 -6.57 -12.80
N HIS A 56 6.58 -6.02 -14.00
CA HIS A 56 7.20 -4.76 -14.40
C HIS A 56 6.18 -3.66 -14.16
N HIS A 57 6.39 -2.90 -13.06
CA HIS A 57 5.50 -1.82 -12.69
C HIS A 57 5.57 -0.68 -13.70
N ASN A 58 4.41 -0.24 -14.18
CA ASN A 58 4.31 0.99 -14.96
C ASN A 58 4.48 2.21 -14.04
N VAL A 59 5.02 3.30 -14.56
CA VAL A 59 5.29 4.56 -13.83
C VAL A 59 4.01 5.38 -13.65
N ASN A 60 2.82 4.74 -13.62
CA ASN A 60 1.57 5.44 -13.40
C ASN A 60 1.35 5.67 -11.89
N PHE A 61 1.78 6.83 -11.41
CA PHE A 61 1.72 7.21 -10.00
C PHE A 61 0.31 7.45 -9.45
N ASN A 62 -0.73 7.29 -10.25
CA ASN A 62 -2.12 7.50 -9.80
C ASN A 62 -2.84 6.19 -9.49
N CYS A 63 -2.12 5.06 -9.47
CA CYS A 63 -2.69 3.73 -9.32
C CYS A 63 -2.18 3.05 -8.05
N TYR A 64 -2.71 3.46 -6.90
CA TYR A 64 -2.38 2.89 -5.60
C TYR A 64 -3.64 2.49 -4.83
N VAL A 65 -3.54 1.40 -4.07
CA VAL A 65 -4.51 0.98 -3.07
C VAL A 65 -3.95 1.38 -1.71
N ILE A 66 -4.73 2.08 -0.90
CA ILE A 66 -4.35 2.51 0.45
C ILE A 66 -4.88 1.48 1.46
N ASN A 67 -4.07 1.11 2.45
CA ASN A 67 -4.55 0.29 3.56
C ASN A 67 -5.44 1.12 4.49
N ALA A 68 -6.75 1.09 4.26
CA ALA A 68 -7.74 1.80 5.08
C ALA A 68 -7.82 1.28 6.53
N ALA A 69 -7.45 0.03 6.78
CA ALA A 69 -7.43 -0.59 8.11
C ALA A 69 -6.04 -0.53 8.75
N SER A 70 -5.18 0.40 8.32
CA SER A 70 -3.87 0.60 8.94
C SER A 70 -4.01 0.90 10.43
N LEU A 71 -3.30 0.13 11.26
CA LEU A 71 -3.22 0.35 12.70
C LEU A 71 -2.39 1.60 13.07
N ARG A 72 -1.68 2.18 12.10
CA ARG A 72 -0.91 3.42 12.26
C ARG A 72 -1.53 4.55 11.45
N ALA A 73 -1.64 5.73 12.06
CA ALA A 73 -2.09 6.97 11.42
C ALA A 73 -3.39 6.78 10.62
N GLN A 74 -4.39 6.19 11.28
CA GLN A 74 -5.65 5.76 10.67
C GLN A 74 -6.39 6.94 10.01
N ASP A 75 -6.42 8.10 10.68
CA ASP A 75 -6.94 9.36 10.16
C ASP A 75 -6.28 9.78 8.85
N LYS A 76 -4.94 9.64 8.76
CA LYS A 76 -4.16 9.96 7.56
C LYS A 76 -4.41 8.97 6.41
N HIS A 77 -4.75 7.71 6.70
CA HIS A 77 -5.14 6.73 5.68
C HIS A 77 -6.57 6.95 5.18
N HIS A 78 -7.48 7.38 6.07
CA HIS A 78 -8.90 7.59 5.74
C HIS A 78 -9.13 8.84 4.90
N ALA A 79 -8.41 9.92 5.17
CA ALA A 79 -8.55 11.19 4.46
C ALA A 79 -8.45 11.07 2.92
N PRO A 80 -7.37 10.49 2.34
CA PRO A 80 -7.27 10.34 0.88
C PRO A 80 -8.28 9.33 0.30
N ALA A 81 -8.67 8.32 1.09
CA ALA A 81 -9.67 7.33 0.69
C ALA A 81 -11.12 7.85 0.83
N ARG A 82 -11.32 9.06 1.37
CA ARG A 82 -12.63 9.66 1.69
C ARG A 82 -13.50 8.72 2.53
N ILE A 83 -12.86 7.98 3.44
CA ILE A 83 -13.56 7.08 4.35
C ILE A 83 -14.02 7.87 5.56
N THR A 84 -15.33 7.98 5.73
CA THR A 84 -15.92 8.51 6.96
C THR A 84 -16.10 7.36 7.92
N THR A 85 -15.29 7.29 8.96
CA THR A 85 -15.44 6.30 10.02
C THR A 85 -16.22 6.93 11.17
N PRO A 86 -17.49 6.56 11.39
CA PRO A 86 -18.24 7.09 12.52
C PRO A 86 -17.56 6.63 13.83
N PRO A 87 -17.53 7.48 14.86
CA PRO A 87 -17.00 7.07 16.16
C PRO A 87 -17.76 5.85 16.68
N ILE A 88 -17.03 4.80 17.00
CA ILE A 88 -17.60 3.58 17.58
C ILE A 88 -17.81 3.84 19.07
N GLN A 89 -19.03 3.63 19.57
CA GLN A 89 -19.27 3.73 21.00
C GLN A 89 -18.48 2.65 21.77
N PRO A 90 -17.91 2.97 22.95
CA PRO A 90 -17.06 2.04 23.69
C PRO A 90 -17.69 0.66 23.91
N LEU A 91 -18.97 0.63 24.30
CA LEU A 91 -19.69 -0.63 24.53
C LEU A 91 -19.81 -1.48 23.26
N LYS A 92 -19.99 -0.84 22.10
CA LYS A 92 -20.09 -1.52 20.80
C LYS A 92 -18.75 -2.14 20.39
N ALA A 93 -17.64 -1.47 20.68
CA ALA A 93 -16.30 -2.03 20.45
C ALA A 93 -16.04 -3.24 21.36
N LEU A 94 -16.41 -3.13 22.64
CA LEU A 94 -16.28 -4.21 23.63
C LEU A 94 -17.07 -5.46 23.22
N ASN A 95 -18.33 -5.27 22.81
CA ASN A 95 -19.18 -6.36 22.31
C ASN A 95 -18.58 -7.00 21.07
N ALA A 96 -18.07 -6.21 20.11
CA ALA A 96 -17.45 -6.74 18.91
C ALA A 96 -16.22 -7.63 19.18
N VAL A 97 -15.39 -7.26 20.16
CA VAL A 97 -14.24 -8.09 20.59
C VAL A 97 -14.73 -9.39 21.25
N HIS A 98 -15.72 -9.30 22.12
CA HIS A 98 -16.29 -10.47 22.80
C HIS A 98 -16.94 -11.45 21.80
N ASP A 99 -17.72 -10.93 20.86
CA ASP A 99 -18.36 -11.70 19.78
C ASP A 99 -17.34 -12.35 18.85
N GLY A 100 -16.25 -11.63 18.53
CA GLY A 100 -15.16 -12.19 17.75
C GLY A 100 -14.48 -13.36 18.48
N LEU A 101 -14.19 -13.19 19.77
CA LEU A 101 -13.54 -14.21 20.59
C LEU A 101 -14.41 -15.47 20.75
N SER A 102 -15.72 -15.31 20.93
CA SER A 102 -16.63 -16.45 21.08
C SER A 102 -16.74 -17.28 19.81
N LYS A 103 -16.64 -16.66 18.62
CA LYS A 103 -16.65 -17.34 17.32
C LYS A 103 -15.32 -17.95 16.91
N TRP A 104 -14.20 -17.51 17.50
CA TRP A 104 -12.87 -18.02 17.17
C TRP A 104 -12.56 -19.35 17.86
N LYS A 105 -13.35 -19.74 18.86
CA LYS A 105 -13.22 -21.05 19.51
C LYS A 105 -13.61 -22.18 18.58
#